data_AF-W4PBJ8-F1
#
_entry.id   AF-W4PBJ8-F1
#
_cell.length_a   1.000
_cell.length_b   1.000
_cell.length_c   1.000
_cell.angle_alpha   90.00
_cell.angle_beta   90.00
_cell.angle_gamma   90.00
#
_symmetry.space_group_name_H-M   'P 1'
#
loop_
_entity.id
_entity.type
_entity.pdbx_description
1 polymer ?
#
loop_
_entity_poly.entity_id
_entity_poly.type
_entity_poly.pdbx_seq_one_letter_code
_entity_poly.pdbx_strand_id
1 'polypeptide(L)'
;MLASLLRAINIDPILVRTPGHMFVGYYTDNSHKEKNFLETTMIGDVDLDDFFPDEKLDSTMVGKSQNEMSLLTFEKSMEYANKKYKENETGIHSGKLNYMFLEISKEVRRKIQPIGK
;
A
#
# COMPACT_ATOMS: atom_id res chain seq x y z
N MET A 1 -6.79 8.57 -2.44
CA MET A 1 -6.21 9.22 -3.63
C MET A 1 -5.27 8.29 -4.43
N LEU A 2 -4.40 7.51 -3.78
CA LEU A 2 -3.36 6.73 -4.48
C LEU A 2 -3.87 5.64 -5.43
N ALA A 3 -4.93 4.91 -5.08
CA ALA A 3 -5.56 3.94 -6.00
C ALA A 3 -6.06 4.57 -7.31
N SER A 4 -6.40 5.87 -7.29
CA SER A 4 -6.77 6.59 -8.51
C SER A 4 -5.57 6.98 -9.36
N LEU A 5 -4.40 7.20 -8.75
CA LEU A 5 -3.14 7.45 -9.46
C LEU A 5 -2.61 6.18 -10.12
N LEU A 6 -2.55 5.06 -9.38
CA LEU A 6 -2.15 3.75 -9.95
C LEU A 6 -3.01 3.40 -11.17
N ARG A 7 -4.31 3.66 -11.07
CA ARG A 7 -5.23 3.53 -12.21
C ARG A 7 -4.90 4.46 -13.37
N ALA A 8 -4.49 5.71 -13.12
CA ALA A 8 -4.15 6.66 -14.17
C ALA A 8 -2.92 6.21 -14.99
N ILE A 9 -2.04 5.42 -14.39
CA ILE A 9 -0.91 4.76 -15.07
C ILE A 9 -1.20 3.31 -15.44
N ASN A 10 -2.48 2.94 -15.53
CA ASN A 10 -2.97 1.63 -15.99
C ASN A 10 -2.50 0.42 -15.14
N ILE A 11 -2.35 0.64 -13.83
CA ILE A 11 -2.13 -0.41 -12.83
C ILE A 11 -3.44 -0.68 -12.09
N ASP A 12 -3.86 -1.94 -12.03
CA ASP A 12 -5.05 -2.36 -11.27
C ASP A 12 -4.71 -2.39 -9.77
N PRO A 13 -5.33 -1.53 -8.94
CA PRO A 13 -5.00 -1.44 -7.54
C PRO A 13 -5.71 -2.53 -6.74
N ILE A 14 -5.00 -3.03 -5.74
CA ILE A 14 -5.50 -3.93 -4.70
C ILE A 14 -5.69 -3.08 -3.43
N LEU A 15 -6.87 -3.09 -2.84
CA LEU A 15 -7.11 -2.50 -1.53
C LEU A 15 -7.09 -3.61 -0.48
N VAL A 16 -6.22 -3.45 0.53
CA VAL A 16 -6.15 -4.37 1.66
C VAL A 16 -6.52 -3.63 2.92
N ARG A 17 -7.48 -4.18 3.67
CA ARG A 17 -7.88 -3.70 4.98
C ARG A 17 -7.60 -4.77 6.01
N THR A 18 -6.96 -4.36 7.09
CA THR A 18 -6.83 -5.11 8.33
C THR A 18 -7.46 -4.30 9.48
N PRO A 19 -7.72 -4.90 10.65
CA PRO A 19 -8.21 -4.15 11.79
C PRO A 19 -7.28 -2.98 12.13
N GLY A 20 -7.81 -1.76 12.05
CA GLY A 20 -7.08 -0.53 12.37
C GLY A 20 -6.16 0.01 11.25
N HIS A 21 -6.10 -0.62 10.07
CA HIS A 21 -5.14 -0.21 9.05
C HIS A 21 -5.59 -0.54 7.61
N MET A 22 -5.13 0.25 6.65
CA MET A 22 -5.43 0.06 5.22
C MET A 22 -4.23 0.45 4.39
N PHE A 23 -3.86 -0.41 3.44
CA PHE A 23 -2.77 -0.18 2.51
C PHE A 23 -3.18 -0.59 1.09
N VAL A 24 -2.38 -0.16 0.12
CA VAL A 24 -2.64 -0.39 -1.31
C VAL A 24 -1.61 -1.38 -1.85
N GLY A 25 -2.03 -2.27 -2.74
CA GLY A 25 -1.14 -3.14 -3.48
C GLY A 25 -1.34 -3.03 -4.98
N TYR A 26 -0.43 -3.64 -5.71
CA TYR A 26 -0.45 -3.74 -7.17
C TYR A 26 0.27 -5.01 -7.61
N TYR A 27 -0.04 -5.46 -8.82
CA TYR A 27 0.67 -6.58 -9.43
C TYR A 27 1.95 -6.10 -10.12
N THR A 28 3.05 -6.83 -9.93
CA THR A 28 4.33 -6.58 -10.61
C THR A 28 4.45 -7.34 -11.93
N ASP A 29 3.51 -8.27 -12.18
CA ASP A 29 3.42 -9.04 -13.40
C ASP A 29 2.02 -8.96 -14.04
N ASN A 30 1.97 -9.21 -15.36
CA ASN A 30 0.71 -9.26 -16.11
C ASN A 30 -0.14 -10.49 -15.81
N SER A 31 0.40 -11.49 -15.10
CA SER A 31 -0.30 -12.72 -14.73
C SER A 31 -1.05 -12.63 -13.39
N HIS A 32 -0.98 -11.47 -12.74
CA HIS A 32 -1.55 -11.18 -11.43
C HIS A 32 -1.12 -12.18 -10.34
N LYS A 33 0.15 -12.61 -10.35
CA LYS A 33 0.69 -13.56 -9.34
C LYS A 33 1.53 -12.86 -8.30
N GLU A 34 2.49 -12.07 -8.73
CA GLU A 34 3.36 -11.30 -7.87
C GLU A 34 2.69 -10.00 -7.47
N LYS A 35 2.54 -9.79 -6.16
CA LYS A 35 1.91 -8.63 -5.56
C LYS A 35 2.95 -7.87 -4.76
N ASN A 36 2.92 -6.56 -4.86
CA ASN A 36 3.65 -5.68 -3.96
C ASN A 36 2.65 -4.76 -3.25
N PHE A 37 2.99 -4.35 -2.03
CA PHE A 37 2.15 -3.48 -1.21
C PHE A 37 2.91 -2.22 -0.83
N LEU A 38 2.16 -1.16 -0.58
CA LEU A 38 2.67 0.19 -0.35
C LEU A 38 1.87 0.86 0.75
N GLU A 39 2.57 1.28 1.81
CA GLU A 39 1.95 2.03 2.90
C GLU A 39 1.77 3.50 2.50
N THR A 40 0.53 3.87 2.23
CA THR A 40 0.22 5.20 1.70
C THR A 40 0.33 6.31 2.73
N THR A 41 0.22 5.99 4.01
CA THR A 41 0.41 6.95 5.10
C THR A 41 1.87 7.35 5.27
N MET A 42 2.82 6.58 4.72
CA MET A 42 4.24 6.91 4.76
C MET A 42 4.69 7.77 3.58
N ILE A 43 3.86 7.97 2.55
CA ILE A 43 4.28 8.74 1.38
C ILE A 43 4.05 10.23 1.65
N GLY A 44 5.11 10.97 1.98
CA GLY A 44 5.06 12.40 2.27
C GLY A 44 6.15 12.82 3.25
N ASP A 45 5.86 13.90 4.00
CA ASP A 45 6.67 14.34 5.13
C ASP A 45 6.19 13.58 6.37
N VAL A 46 6.88 12.49 6.71
CA VAL A 46 6.49 11.56 7.77
C VAL A 46 7.70 11.23 8.63
N ASP A 47 7.48 11.08 9.93
CA ASP A 47 8.49 10.59 10.85
C ASP A 47 8.59 9.06 10.68
N LEU A 48 9.73 8.57 10.17
CA LEU A 48 9.93 7.14 9.96
C LEU A 48 10.15 6.38 11.28
N ASP A 49 10.53 7.06 12.37
CA ASP A 49 10.74 6.44 13.67
C ASP A 49 9.42 5.96 14.29
N ASP A 50 8.28 6.54 13.91
CA ASP A 50 6.94 6.04 14.29
C ASP A 50 6.64 4.64 13.72
N PHE A 51 7.23 4.31 12.58
CA PHE A 51 7.00 3.06 11.87
C PHE A 51 8.12 2.04 12.08
N PHE A 52 9.35 2.52 12.25
CA PHE A 52 10.56 1.74 12.46
C PHE A 52 11.34 2.26 13.69
N PRO A 53 10.76 2.22 14.90
CA PRO A 53 11.35 2.80 16.10
C PRO A 53 12.69 2.17 16.47
N ASP A 54 12.91 0.91 16.07
CA ASP A 54 14.15 0.17 16.30
C ASP A 54 15.29 0.64 15.38
N GLU A 55 14.98 1.24 14.23
CA GLU A 55 15.97 1.63 13.21
C GLU A 55 16.47 3.08 13.36
N LYS A 56 15.76 3.95 14.08
CA LYS A 56 16.11 5.36 14.31
C LYS A 56 16.50 6.09 13.01
N LEU A 57 15.69 5.91 11.97
CA LEU A 57 15.98 6.35 10.62
C LEU A 57 16.08 7.86 10.53
N ASP A 58 15.15 8.61 11.15
CA ASP A 58 15.13 10.08 11.08
C ASP A 58 16.38 10.70 11.71
N SER A 59 16.88 10.10 12.79
CA SER A 59 18.14 10.50 13.43
C SER A 59 19.38 10.31 12.53
N THR A 60 19.28 9.47 11.50
CA THR A 60 20.37 9.16 10.54
C THR A 60 20.20 9.85 9.18
N MET A 61 19.08 10.55 8.97
CA MET A 61 18.71 11.19 7.70
C MET A 61 19.24 12.62 7.54
N VAL A 62 19.92 13.16 8.55
CA VAL A 62 20.54 14.49 8.53
C VAL A 62 21.60 14.57 7.41
N GLY A 63 21.28 15.35 6.36
CA GLY A 63 22.19 15.62 5.23
C GLY A 63 21.87 14.90 3.91
N LYS A 64 20.78 14.13 3.84
CA LYS A 64 20.30 13.53 2.57
C LYS A 64 19.54 14.53 1.72
N SER A 65 19.64 14.40 0.40
CA SER A 65 18.83 15.18 -0.54
C SER A 65 17.36 14.75 -0.50
N GLN A 66 16.46 15.65 -0.91
CA GLN A 66 15.01 15.35 -0.95
C GLN A 66 14.68 14.10 -1.78
N ASN A 67 15.43 13.85 -2.85
CA ASN A 67 15.23 12.67 -3.70
C ASN A 67 15.63 11.37 -2.99
N GLU A 68 16.74 11.39 -2.26
CA GLU A 68 17.17 10.23 -1.46
C GLU A 68 16.19 9.95 -0.32
N MET A 69 15.67 11.00 0.32
CA MET A 69 14.64 10.88 1.34
C MET A 69 13.36 10.27 0.77
N SER A 70 12.93 10.74 -0.40
CA SER A 70 11.72 10.25 -1.07
C SER A 70 11.86 8.78 -1.48
N LEU A 71 13.03 8.38 -1.99
CA LEU A 71 13.31 7.00 -2.34
C LEU A 71 13.33 6.09 -1.10
N LEU A 72 14.04 6.50 -0.05
CA LEU A 72 14.12 5.73 1.20
C LEU A 72 12.72 5.53 1.82
N THR A 73 11.93 6.61 1.88
CA THR A 73 10.55 6.57 2.38
C THR A 73 9.68 5.63 1.54
N PHE A 74 9.84 5.67 0.22
CA PHE A 74 9.13 4.76 -0.68
C PHE A 74 9.51 3.29 -0.42
N GLU A 75 10.81 2.98 -0.33
CA GLU A 75 11.29 1.62 -0.04
C GLU A 75 10.79 1.11 1.31
N LYS A 76 10.85 1.95 2.34
CA LYS A 76 10.36 1.62 3.69
C LYS A 76 8.85 1.43 3.74
N SER A 77 8.10 2.23 3.00
CA SER A 77 6.65 2.05 2.89
C SER A 77 6.27 0.73 2.23
N MET A 78 7.07 0.25 1.26
CA MET A 78 6.89 -1.08 0.69
C MET A 78 7.24 -2.17 1.69
N GLU A 79 8.38 -2.06 2.38
CA GLU A 79 8.83 -3.02 3.38
C GLU A 79 7.75 -3.23 4.47
N TYR A 80 7.24 -2.12 5.03
CA TYR A 80 6.23 -2.14 6.06
C TYR A 80 4.93 -2.81 5.60
N ALA A 81 4.39 -2.37 4.46
CA ALA A 81 3.12 -2.89 3.96
C ALA A 81 3.19 -4.38 3.61
N ASN A 82 4.30 -4.84 3.01
CA ASN A 82 4.50 -6.25 2.73
C ASN A 82 4.62 -7.10 4.00
N LYS A 83 5.32 -6.60 5.01
CA LYS A 83 5.41 -7.25 6.32
C LYS A 83 4.02 -7.38 6.94
N LYS A 84 3.24 -6.29 6.98
CA LYS A 84 1.86 -6.29 7.51
C LYS A 84 0.92 -7.22 6.76
N TYR A 85 1.03 -7.27 5.44
CA TYR A 85 0.28 -8.21 4.61
C TYR A 85 0.61 -9.66 4.99
N LYS A 86 1.90 -10.03 5.04
CA LYS A 86 2.33 -11.40 5.39
C LYS A 86 1.88 -11.81 6.80
N GLU A 87 2.01 -10.91 7.78
CA GLU A 87 1.54 -11.15 9.16
C GLU A 87 0.03 -11.44 9.24
N ASN A 88 -0.75 -10.88 8.31
CA ASN A 88 -2.22 -10.95 8.33
C ASN A 88 -2.80 -11.77 7.17
N GLU A 89 -1.99 -12.46 6.37
CA GLU A 89 -2.40 -13.04 5.09
C GLU A 89 -3.57 -14.01 5.26
N THR A 90 -3.50 -14.89 6.26
CA THR A 90 -4.58 -15.81 6.60
C THR A 90 -5.86 -15.08 7.01
N GLY A 91 -5.76 -13.95 7.72
CA GLY A 91 -6.90 -13.12 8.11
C GLY A 91 -7.54 -12.41 6.91
N ILE A 92 -6.71 -11.83 6.05
CA ILE A 92 -7.13 -11.06 4.87
C ILE A 92 -7.99 -11.91 3.93
N HIS A 93 -7.63 -13.17 3.72
CA HIS A 93 -8.35 -14.10 2.84
C HIS A 93 -9.43 -14.94 3.53
N SER A 94 -9.60 -14.79 4.86
CA SER A 94 -10.57 -15.58 5.63
C SER A 94 -12.02 -15.09 5.55
N GLY A 95 -12.26 -13.89 5.02
CA GLY A 95 -13.58 -13.25 5.03
C GLY A 95 -14.06 -12.80 6.43
N LYS A 96 -13.16 -12.78 7.43
CA LYS A 96 -13.46 -12.27 8.77
C LYS A 96 -13.89 -10.80 8.75
N LEU A 97 -14.76 -10.43 9.68
CA LEU A 97 -15.15 -9.05 9.92
C LEU A 97 -13.90 -8.16 10.12
N ASN A 98 -13.88 -6.99 9.48
CA ASN A 98 -12.78 -6.02 9.47
C ASN A 98 -11.52 -6.38 8.65
N TYR A 99 -11.53 -7.51 7.95
CA TYR A 99 -10.54 -7.83 6.91
C TYR A 99 -11.16 -7.65 5.53
N MET A 100 -10.37 -7.15 4.57
CA MET A 100 -10.81 -7.02 3.19
C MET A 100 -9.63 -7.16 2.23
N PHE A 101 -9.86 -7.89 1.15
CA PHE A 101 -9.00 -7.92 -0.03
C PHE A 101 -9.88 -7.59 -1.24
N LEU A 102 -9.67 -6.42 -1.84
CA LEU A 102 -10.45 -5.96 -2.97
C LEU A 102 -9.54 -5.59 -4.13
N GLU A 103 -9.56 -6.42 -5.17
CA GLU A 103 -8.93 -6.11 -6.45
C GLU A 103 -9.91 -5.29 -7.30
N ILE A 104 -9.53 -4.07 -7.66
CA ILE A 104 -10.35 -3.20 -8.49
C ILE A 104 -10.00 -3.43 -9.96
N SER A 105 -10.36 -4.60 -10.48
CA SER A 105 -10.17 -4.93 -11.88
C SER A 105 -11.19 -4.22 -12.79
N LYS A 106 -10.90 -4.17 -14.09
CA LYS A 106 -11.82 -3.64 -15.11
C LYS A 106 -13.20 -4.32 -15.08
N GLU A 107 -13.27 -5.61 -14.74
CA GLU A 107 -14.54 -6.36 -14.67
C GLU A 107 -15.39 -6.00 -13.46
N VAL A 108 -14.75 -5.86 -12.28
CA VAL A 108 -15.42 -5.42 -11.06
C VAL A 108 -16.02 -4.04 -11.27
N ARG A 109 -15.29 -3.14 -11.94
CA ARG A 109 -15.79 -1.80 -12.30
C ARG A 109 -17.04 -1.85 -13.16
N ARG A 110 -17.13 -2.75 -14.15
CA ARG A 110 -18.32 -2.86 -15.01
C ARG A 110 -19.59 -3.21 -14.22
N LYS A 111 -19.45 -3.86 -13.05
CA LYS A 111 -20.55 -4.24 -12.17
C LYS A 111 -20.91 -3.18 -11.13
N ILE A 112 -20.05 -2.17 -10.92
CA ILE A 112 -20.32 -1.08 -9.98
C ILE A 112 -21.14 0.00 -10.71
N GLN A 113 -22.39 0.17 -10.30
CA GLN A 113 -23.24 1.27 -10.76
C GLN A 113 -22.65 2.61 -10.29
N PRO A 114 -22.50 3.61 -11.17
CA PRO A 114 -22.09 4.95 -10.77
C PRO A 114 -23.11 5.53 -9.78
N ILE A 115 -22.64 6.02 -8.63
CA ILE A 115 -23.47 6.81 -7.71
C ILE A 115 -23.37 8.27 -8.19
N GLY A 116 -24.05 8.56 -9.30
CA GLY A 116 -24.07 9.87 -9.92
C GLY A 116 -24.89 9.85 -11.20
N LYS A 117 -26.07 10.45 -11.14
CA LYS A 117 -26.69 11.12 -12.29
C LYS A 117 -26.36 12.61 -12.17
#